data_AF-H6BDJ7-F1
#
_entry.id   AF-H6BDJ7-F1
#
_cell.length_a   1.000
_cell.length_b   1.000
_cell.length_c   1.000
_cell.angle_alpha   90.00
_cell.angle_beta   90.00
_cell.angle_gamma   90.00
#
_symmetry.space_group_name_H-M   'P 1'
#
loop_
_entity.id
_entity.type
_entity.pdbx_description
1 polymer ?
#
loop_
_entity_poly.entity_id
_entity_poly.type
_entity_poly.pdbx_seq_one_letter_code
_entity_poly.pdbx_strand_id
1 'polypeptide(L)' 'RPCALTEEPAGADLIFEQGDNITGKISREEVALICVAALESPSAVGKTFEVKSTVPFSEPFVIDPSNPPPEKDYEV' A
#
# COMPACT_ATOMS: atom_id res chain seq x y z
N ARG A 1 -1.91 5.35 -8.06
CA ARG A 1 -2.34 4.26 -8.96
C ARG A 1 -1.93 2.94 -8.32
N PRO A 2 -2.88 2.07 -7.95
CA PRO A 2 -2.53 0.75 -7.45
C PRO A 2 -2.00 -0.13 -8.58
N CYS A 3 -1.10 -1.07 -8.26
CA CYS A 3 -0.90 -2.25 -9.10
C CYS A 3 -2.13 -3.19 -9.01
N ALA A 4 -1.94 -4.51 -9.17
CA ALA A 4 -3.06 -5.44 -9.09
C ALA A 4 -3.74 -5.41 -7.70
N LEU A 5 -5.07 -5.38 -7.67
CA LEU A 5 -5.84 -5.27 -6.42
C LEU A 5 -6.18 -6.65 -5.84
N THR A 6 -5.98 -6.83 -4.53
CA THR A 6 -6.34 -8.05 -3.78
C THR A 6 -7.30 -7.77 -2.62
N GLU A 7 -7.92 -8.85 -2.12
CA GLU A 7 -8.73 -8.87 -0.89
C GLU A 7 -7.90 -9.28 0.35
N GLU A 8 -6.58 -9.25 0.23
CA GLU A 8 -5.68 -9.53 1.36
C GLU A 8 -5.81 -8.41 2.41
N PRO A 9 -5.50 -8.67 3.69
CA PRO A 9 -5.56 -7.63 4.70
C PRO A 9 -4.54 -6.50 4.43
N ALA A 10 -4.81 -5.29 4.91
CA ALA A 10 -3.80 -4.24 4.99
C ALA A 10 -2.67 -4.58 6.00
N GLY A 11 -1.57 -3.82 5.91
CA GLY A 11 -0.45 -3.93 6.86
C GLY A 11 0.85 -4.48 6.26
N ALA A 12 0.85 -4.94 5.01
CA ALA A 12 2.08 -5.32 4.31
C ALA A 12 2.92 -4.09 3.96
N ASP A 13 4.24 -4.13 4.12
CA ASP A 13 5.10 -3.00 3.73
C ASP A 13 4.87 -2.58 2.26
N LEU A 14 5.00 -1.28 2.01
CA LEU A 14 4.68 -0.69 0.72
C LEU A 14 5.89 -0.05 0.05
N ILE A 15 5.87 -0.08 -1.27
CA ILE A 15 6.79 0.63 -2.14
C ILE A 15 5.99 1.62 -2.98
N PHE A 16 6.44 2.87 -2.99
CA PHE A 16 5.89 3.95 -3.80
C PHE A 16 6.86 4.38 -4.89
N GLU A 17 6.37 4.62 -6.09
CA GLU A 17 7.15 5.14 -7.21
C GLU A 17 6.34 6.19 -7.98
N GLN A 18 6.97 6.95 -8.89
CA GLN A 18 6.24 7.80 -9.83
C GLN A 18 6.43 7.30 -11.25
N GLY A 19 5.36 7.33 -12.05
CA GLY A 19 5.35 6.84 -13.43
C GLY A 19 4.61 5.52 -13.59
N ASP A 20 5.19 4.61 -14.37
CA ASP A 20 4.70 3.24 -14.65
C ASP A 20 5.87 2.25 -14.52
N ASN A 21 6.45 2.20 -13.33
CA ASN A 21 7.77 1.61 -13.09
C ASN A 21 7.72 0.37 -12.19
N ILE A 22 6.59 0.10 -11.54
CA ILE A 22 6.47 -1.02 -10.60
C ILE A 22 5.35 -1.97 -10.98
N THR A 23 5.63 -3.27 -10.76
CA THR A 23 4.64 -4.34 -10.90
C THR A 23 4.52 -5.10 -9.58
N GLY A 24 3.30 -5.52 -9.26
CA GLY A 24 2.99 -6.22 -8.02
C GLY A 24 1.50 -6.20 -7.71
N LYS A 25 1.18 -6.31 -6.43
CA LYS A 25 -0.18 -6.24 -5.90
C LYS A 25 -0.27 -5.35 -4.69
N ILE A 26 -1.48 -4.94 -4.34
CA ILE A 26 -1.81 -4.22 -3.11
C ILE A 26 -3.24 -4.56 -2.70
N SER A 27 -3.53 -4.57 -1.40
CA SER A 27 -4.88 -4.76 -0.93
C SER A 27 -5.75 -3.54 -1.21
N ARG A 28 -7.06 -3.77 -1.39
CA ARG A 28 -8.04 -2.68 -1.53
C ARG A 28 -8.14 -1.82 -0.28
N GLU A 29 -8.01 -2.43 0.89
CA GLU A 29 -8.02 -1.74 2.18
C GLU A 29 -6.87 -0.73 2.28
N GLU A 30 -5.66 -1.14 1.90
CA GLU A 30 -4.48 -0.27 1.90
C GLU A 30 -4.64 0.91 0.93
N VAL A 31 -5.22 0.68 -0.25
CA VAL A 31 -5.53 1.77 -1.20
C VAL A 31 -6.48 2.79 -0.59
N ALA A 32 -7.51 2.35 0.14
CA ALA A 32 -8.45 3.25 0.80
C ALA A 32 -7.75 4.10 1.86
N LEU A 33 -6.93 3.48 2.71
CA LEU A 33 -6.17 4.18 3.77
C LEU A 33 -5.22 5.23 3.17
N ILE A 34 -4.46 4.86 2.14
CA ILE A 34 -3.56 5.80 1.44
C ILE A 34 -4.34 6.96 0.82
N CYS A 35 -5.51 6.70 0.23
CA CYS A 35 -6.33 7.76 -0.37
C CYS A 35 -6.78 8.79 0.66
N VAL A 36 -7.13 8.36 1.88
CA VAL A 36 -7.49 9.28 2.97
C VAL A 36 -6.26 10.05 3.44
N ALA A 37 -5.15 9.36 3.72
CA ALA A 37 -3.90 9.98 4.13
C ALA A 37 -3.34 11.01 3.14
N ALA A 38 -3.49 10.74 1.83
CA ALA A 38 -3.05 11.66 0.79
C ALA A 38 -3.80 13.01 0.81
N LEU A 39 -4.99 13.09 1.43
CA LEU A 39 -5.71 14.35 1.60
C LEU A 39 -5.00 15.28 2.58
N GLU A 40 -4.31 14.73 3.57
CA GLU A 40 -3.62 15.49 4.61
C GLU A 40 -2.13 15.67 4.32
N SER A 41 -1.57 14.92 3.36
CA SER A 41 -0.15 15.00 3.01
C SER A 41 0.14 16.12 1.99
N PRO A 42 0.85 17.21 2.37
CA PRO A 42 1.28 18.23 1.41
C PRO A 42 2.21 17.66 0.34
N SER A 43 2.92 16.56 0.66
CA SER A 43 3.83 15.89 -0.25
C SER A 43 3.11 15.24 -1.44
N ALA A 44 1.81 14.94 -1.32
CA ALA A 44 0.98 14.33 -2.37
C ALA A 44 0.38 15.36 -3.33
N VAL A 45 0.39 16.66 -2.99
CA VAL A 45 -0.25 17.71 -3.79
C VAL A 45 0.36 17.77 -5.20
N GLY A 46 -0.51 17.65 -6.21
CA GLY A 46 -0.11 17.74 -7.61
C GLY A 46 0.75 16.57 -8.11
N LYS A 47 0.84 15.47 -7.36
CA LYS A 47 1.64 14.30 -7.73
C LYS A 47 0.77 13.09 -8.02
N THR A 48 1.23 12.26 -8.93
CA THR A 48 0.73 10.91 -9.14
C THR A 48 1.81 9.94 -8.71
N PHE A 49 1.47 9.00 -7.83
CA PHE A 49 2.37 7.92 -7.44
C PHE A 49 1.70 6.57 -7.67
N GLU A 50 2.53 5.56 -7.84
CA GLU A 50 2.20 4.15 -7.89
C GLU A 50 2.45 3.52 -6.53
N VAL A 51 1.75 2.44 -6.23
CA VAL A 51 1.97 1.71 -4.98
C VAL A 51 1.81 0.21 -5.15
N LYS A 52 2.70 -0.55 -4.51
CA LYS A 52 2.61 -2.01 -4.36
C LYS A 52 3.04 -2.47 -2.97
N SER A 53 2.65 -3.68 -2.61
CA SER A 53 3.22 -4.43 -1.50
C SER A 53 4.63 -4.92 -1.83
N THR A 54 5.48 -5.02 -0.80
CA THR A 54 6.77 -5.72 -0.86
C THR A 54 6.59 -7.23 -1.04
N VAL A 55 5.43 -7.79 -0.67
CA VAL A 55 5.11 -9.20 -0.82
C VAL A 55 4.95 -9.53 -2.31
N PRO A 56 5.66 -10.56 -2.83
CA PRO A 56 5.54 -10.97 -4.22
C PRO A 56 4.10 -11.29 -4.61
N PHE A 57 3.72 -11.03 -5.88
CA PHE A 57 2.37 -11.29 -6.38
C PHE A 57 1.93 -12.74 -6.15
N SER A 58 2.85 -13.70 -6.30
CA SER A 58 2.64 -15.14 -6.16
C SER A 58 2.39 -15.62 -4.73
N GLU A 59 2.63 -14.80 -3.71
CA GLU A 59 2.59 -15.21 -2.31
C GLU A 59 1.52 -14.43 -1.55
N PRO A 60 0.58 -15.07 -0.84
CA PRO A 60 -0.45 -14.35 -0.12
C PRO A 60 0.13 -13.55 1.04
N PHE A 61 -0.33 -12.32 1.24
CA PHE A 61 -0.10 -11.64 2.50
C PHE A 61 -1.13 -12.09 3.53
N VAL A 62 -0.66 -12.53 4.69
CA VAL A 62 -1.47 -12.97 5.82
C VAL A 62 -0.91 -12.37 7.10
N ILE A 63 -1.80 -12.00 8.02
CA ILE A 63 -1.40 -11.51 9.34
C ILE A 63 -1.10 -12.72 10.22
N ASP A 64 0.12 -12.79 10.77
CA ASP A 64 0.46 -13.73 11.84
C ASP A 64 -0.15 -13.23 13.17
N PRO A 65 -1.12 -13.94 13.78
CA PRO A 65 -1.71 -13.50 15.04
C PRO A 65 -0.72 -13.45 16.21
N SER A 66 0.38 -14.21 16.13
CA SER A 66 1.41 -14.27 17.18
C SER A 66 2.43 -13.13 17.05
N ASN A 67 2.54 -12.55 15.85
CA ASN A 67 3.44 -11.46 15.53
C ASN A 67 2.80 -10.56 14.45
N PRO A 68 1.76 -9.78 14.82
CA PRO A 68 1.07 -8.95 13.86
C PRO A 68 2.02 -7.86 13.31
N PRO A 69 1.79 -7.38 12.08
CA PRO A 69 2.52 -6.23 11.58
C PRO A 69 2.29 -5.02 12.53
N PRO A 70 3.29 -4.14 12.67
CA PRO A 70 3.10 -2.91 13.45
C PRO A 70 1.97 -2.09 12.85
N GLU A 71 1.26 -1.34 13.71
CA GLU A 71 0.28 -0.36 13.24
C GLU A 71 1.00 0.66 12.35
N LYS A 72 0.47 0.83 11.13
CA LYS A 72 1.01 1.81 10.19
C LYS A 72 0.41 3.16 10.50
N ASP A 73 1.31 4.12 10.70
CA ASP A 73 0.92 5.52 10.70
C ASP A 73 0.88 6.02 9.25
N TYR A 74 -0.33 6.36 8.80
CA TYR A 74 -0.55 6.89 7.46
C TYR A 74 -0.54 8.43 7.44
N GLU A 75 -0.45 9.09 8.59
CA GLU A 75 -0.58 10.56 8.72
C GLU A 75 0.77 11.31 8.68
N VAL A 76 1.91 10.60 8.57
CA VAL A 76 3.28 11.17 8.61
C VAL A 76 3.89 11.37 7.24
#